data_AF-A0A6B3C9N5-F1
#
_entry.id   AF-A0A6B3C9N5-F1
#
_cell.length_a   1.000
_cell.length_b   1.000
_cell.length_c   1.000
_cell.angle_alpha   90.00
_cell.angle_beta   90.00
_cell.angle_gamma   90.00
#
_symmetry.space_group_name_H-M   'P 1'
#
loop_
_entity.id
_entity.type
_entity.pdbx_description
1 polymer ?
#
loop_
_entity_poly.entity_id
_entity_poly.type
_entity_poly.pdbx_seq_one_letter_code
_entity_poly.pdbx_strand_id
1 'polypeptide(L)' 'MTPPTSRTWARRGTTPVIRVRGRSQRRFSIAALCCYKPGERSRLIYRPRRHTDHKSGGRKSFAWTEYRD' A
#
# COMPACT_ATOMS: atom_id res chain seq x y z
N MET A 1 9.92 -0.43 -14.62
CA MET A 1 8.93 -1.09 -13.74
C MET A 1 7.89 -0.07 -13.35
N THR A 2 6.64 -0.28 -13.74
CA THR A 2 5.52 0.59 -13.38
C THR A 2 5.37 0.64 -11.86
N PRO A 3 5.22 1.81 -11.23
CA PRO A 3 4.93 1.91 -9.81
C PRO A 3 3.71 1.04 -9.46
N PRO A 4 3.69 0.36 -8.30
CA PRO A 4 2.55 -0.43 -7.91
C PRO A 4 1.31 0.45 -7.83
N THR A 5 0.27 0.09 -8.58
CA THR A 5 -0.99 0.81 -8.59
C THR A 5 -1.66 0.69 -7.23
N SER A 6 -2.07 1.83 -6.66
CA SER A 6 -3.00 1.85 -5.54
C SER A 6 -4.32 1.21 -5.99
N ARG A 7 -4.82 0.24 -5.23
CA ARG A 7 -6.12 -0.37 -5.50
C ARG A 7 -7.03 -0.18 -4.32
N THR A 8 -8.16 0.45 -4.60
CA THR A 8 -9.29 0.54 -3.66
C THR A 8 -9.98 -0.82 -3.48
N TRP A 9 -9.76 -1.78 -4.39
CA TRP A 9 -10.32 -3.13 -4.33
C TRP A 9 -9.27 -4.20 -4.69
N ALA A 10 -8.91 -5.08 -3.73
CA ALA A 10 -8.19 -6.31 -4.06
C ALA A 10 -9.13 -7.32 -4.74
N ARG A 11 -8.57 -8.17 -5.62
CA ARG A 11 -9.34 -9.24 -6.26
C ARG A 11 -9.84 -10.22 -5.21
N ARG A 12 -11.12 -10.62 -5.31
CA ARG A 12 -11.75 -11.56 -4.39
C ARG A 12 -10.94 -12.85 -4.30
N GLY A 13 -10.49 -13.20 -3.09
CA GLY A 13 -9.77 -14.45 -2.82
C GLY A 13 -8.33 -14.49 -3.32
N THR A 14 -7.75 -13.37 -3.79
CA THR A 14 -6.36 -13.31 -4.25
C THR A 14 -5.56 -12.37 -3.38
N THR A 15 -4.45 -12.87 -2.80
CA THR A 15 -3.48 -12.01 -2.10
C THR A 15 -2.84 -11.04 -3.09
N PRO A 16 -2.89 -9.72 -2.86
CA PRO A 16 -2.26 -8.75 -3.75
C PRO A 16 -0.74 -8.89 -3.71
N VAL A 17 -0.11 -8.94 -4.89
CA VAL A 17 1.36 -9.00 -5.02
C VAL A 17 1.87 -7.64 -5.48
N ILE A 18 2.69 -7.01 -4.65
CA ILE A 18 3.37 -5.75 -4.97
C ILE A 18 4.82 -6.07 -5.35
N ARG A 19 5.20 -5.75 -6.59
CA ARG A 19 6.58 -5.90 -7.08
C ARG A 19 7.37 -4.64 -6.76
N VAL A 20 8.52 -4.80 -6.10
CA VAL A 20 9.46 -3.73 -5.77
C VAL A 20 10.81 -3.98 -6.44
N ARG A 21 11.56 -2.91 -6.74
CA ARG A 21 12.90 -3.04 -7.33
C ARG A 21 13.91 -3.35 -6.22
N GLY A 22 14.45 -4.56 -6.19
CA GLY A 22 15.34 -5.04 -5.11
C GLY A 22 16.65 -4.25 -4.93
N ARG A 23 17.19 -3.62 -5.98
CA ARG A 23 18.42 -2.80 -5.90
C ARG A 23 18.19 -1.35 -5.46
N SER A 24 16.98 -0.98 -5.05
CA SER A 24 16.64 0.38 -4.64
C SER A 24 16.78 0.52 -3.12
N GLN A 25 17.60 1.47 -2.65
CA GLN A 25 17.59 1.91 -1.24
C GLN A 25 16.34 2.74 -0.88
N ARG A 26 15.44 3.01 -1.83
CA ARG A 26 14.20 3.75 -1.57
C ARG A 26 13.25 2.93 -0.70
N ARG A 27 12.69 3.59 0.30
CA ARG A 27 11.69 3.02 1.20
C ARG A 27 10.33 2.93 0.52
N PHE A 28 9.63 1.84 0.80
CA PHE A 28 8.21 1.66 0.51
C PHE A 28 7.44 1.48 1.82
N SER A 29 6.26 2.07 1.88
CA SER A 29 5.29 1.83 2.95
C SER A 29 3.95 1.42 2.35
N ILE A 30 3.19 0.60 3.05
CA ILE A 30 1.85 0.17 2.62
C ILE A 30 0.87 0.44 3.76
N ALA A 31 -0.20 1.17 3.46
CA ALA A 31 -1.38 1.26 4.30
C ALA A 31 -2.39 0.21 3.82
N ALA A 32 -2.97 -0.57 4.73
CA ALA A 32 -3.94 -1.60 4.38
C ALA A 32 -5.05 -1.72 5.42
N LEU A 33 -6.26 -2.01 4.96
CA LEU A 33 -7.44 -2.29 5.78
C LEU A 33 -8.02 -3.64 5.36
N CYS A 34 -8.26 -4.50 6.34
CA CYS A 34 -9.00 -5.74 6.14
C CYS A 34 -10.44 -5.55 6.64
N CYS A 35 -11.40 -5.60 5.72
CA CYS A 35 -12.80 -5.43 6.02
C CYS A 35 -13.46 -6.79 6.18
N TYR A 36 -14.05 -7.03 7.34
CA TYR A 36 -14.80 -8.24 7.67
C TYR A 36 -16.28 -7.91 7.81
N LYS A 37 -17.13 -8.76 7.25
CA LYS A 37 -18.58 -8.72 7.46
C LYS A 37 -19.06 -10.16 7.67
N PRO A 38 -19.84 -10.46 8.71
CA PRO A 38 -20.36 -11.81 8.93
C PRO A 38 -21.11 -12.33 7.70
N GLY A 39 -20.89 -13.60 7.35
CA GLY A 39 -21.46 -14.22 6.15
C GLY A 39 -20.83 -13.77 4.82
N GLU A 40 -19.91 -12.81 4.84
CA GLU A 40 -19.24 -12.28 3.66
C GLU A 40 -17.75 -12.61 3.67
N ARG A 41 -17.16 -12.70 2.47
CA ARG A 41 -15.72 -12.91 2.35
C ARG A 41 -14.98 -11.60 2.64
N SER A 42 -13.92 -11.68 3.45
CA SER A 42 -13.07 -10.54 3.80
C SER A 42 -12.51 -9.84 2.57
N ARG A 43 -12.35 -8.51 2.66
CA ARG A 43 -11.83 -7.66 1.59
C ARG A 43 -10.59 -6.93 2.06
N LEU A 44 -9.59 -6.80 1.19
CA LEU A 44 -8.36 -6.05 1.46
C LEU A 44 -8.31 -4.80 0.58
N ILE A 45 -8.20 -3.64 1.21
CA ILE A 45 -8.01 -2.34 0.57
C ILE A 45 -6.59 -1.89 0.91
N TYR A 46 -5.80 -1.46 -0.08
CA TYR A 46 -4.41 -1.09 0.18
C TYR A 46 -3.90 0.07 -0.69
N ARG A 47 -3.03 0.88 -0.09
CA ARG A 47 -2.35 2.00 -0.73
C ARG A 47 -0.84 1.88 -0.55
N PRO A 48 -0.07 1.60 -1.62
CA PRO A 48 1.37 1.66 -1.58
C PRO A 48 1.85 3.12 -1.71
N ARG A 49 2.82 3.51 -0.88
CA ARG A 49 3.53 4.79 -0.99
C ARG A 49 5.01 4.55 -1.23
N ARG A 50 5.53 5.17 -2.30
CA ARG A 50 6.96 5.22 -2.58
C ARG A 50 7.54 6.50 -2.00
N HIS A 51 8.50 6.38 -1.09
CA HIS A 51 9.19 7.56 -0.55
C HIS A 51 10.25 8.07 -1.52
N THR A 52 10.29 9.38 -1.72
CA THR A 52 11.39 10.08 -2.39
C THR A 52 12.55 10.16 -1.40
N ASP A 53 13.68 9.56 -1.77
CA ASP A 53 15.01 9.47 -1.13
C ASP A 53 15.09 9.48 0.43
N HIS A 54 15.94 8.61 0.98
CA HIS A 54 16.21 8.56 2.42
C HIS A 54 16.82 9.88 2.96
N LYS A 55 17.49 10.65 2.09
CA LYS A 55 18.19 11.89 2.42
C LYS A 55 17.27 13.11 2.54
N SER A 56 16.11 13.12 1.89
CA SER A 56 15.25 14.31 1.77
C SER A 56 14.44 14.68 3.02
N GLY A 57 14.73 14.10 4.20
CA GLY A 57 14.12 14.50 5.49
C GLY A 57 12.60 14.32 5.63
N GLY A 58 11.89 13.95 4.56
CA GLY A 58 10.43 13.84 4.54
C GLY A 58 9.90 12.72 5.45
N ARG A 59 8.62 12.86 5.84
CA ARG A 59 7.91 11.88 6.69
C ARG A 59 7.93 10.50 6.02
N LYS A 60 8.47 9.52 6.74
CA LYS A 60 8.66 8.13 6.27
C LYS A 60 7.50 7.18 6.61
N SER A 61 6.35 7.74 6.99
CA SER A 61 5.12 7.07 7.41
C SER A 61 3.89 7.73 6.77
N PHE A 62 2.75 7.06 6.86
CA PHE A 62 1.47 7.64 6.48
C PHE A 62 0.99 8.62 7.55
N ALA A 63 0.49 9.77 7.11
CA ALA A 63 -0.31 10.68 7.91
C ALA A 63 -1.77 10.19 7.96
N TRP A 64 -2.53 10.67 8.94
CA TRP A 64 -3.95 10.35 9.08
C TRP A 64 -4.77 10.67 7.82
N THR A 65 -4.50 11.82 7.17
CA THR A 65 -5.15 12.23 5.92
C THR A 65 -4.95 11.21 4.80
N GLU A 66 -3.79 10.55 4.75
CA GLU A 66 -3.46 9.57 3.71
C GLU A 66 -4.18 8.22 3.87
N TYR A 67 -4.80 7.96 5.03
CA TYR A 67 -5.68 6.81 5.24
C TYR A 67 -7.14 7.08 4.86
N ARG A 68 -7.55 8.36 4.83
CA ARG A 68 -8.94 8.78 4.62
C ARG A 68 -9.28 9.05 3.15
N ASP A 69 -8.39 9.76 2.48
CA ASP A 69 -8.52 10.11 1.04
C ASP A 69 -8.01 8.97 0.16
#